data_AF-A0AAP1RAF6-F1
#
_entry.id   AF-A0AAP1RAF6-F1
#
_cell.length_a   1.000
_cell.length_b   1.000
_cell.length_c   1.000
_cell.angle_alpha   90.00
_cell.angle_beta   90.00
_cell.angle_gamma   90.00
#
_symmetry.space_group_name_H-M   'P 1'
#
loop_
_entity.id
_entity.type
_entity.pdbx_description
1 polymer ?
#
loop_
_entity_poly.entity_id
_entity_poly.type
_entity_poly.pdbx_seq_one_letter_code
_entity_poly.pdbx_strand_id
1 'polypeptide(L)'
;MSNTAVLDENGIATVAGDITVYHYDEETREYTSSSVEYLALGVGTPAHSCADAPPEAISGYVVCRTATLNGWEHVPDHRGETVYSTENGNPVLITQPGDYPADTTTK
;
A
#
# COMPACT_ATOMS: atom_id res chain seq x y z
N MET A 1 13.71 -12.70 26.28
CA MET A 1 12.45 -12.87 25.54
C MET A 1 12.08 -11.49 25.04
N SER A 2 12.00 -11.28 23.72
CA SER A 2 11.37 -10.05 23.21
C SER A 2 9.88 -10.15 23.52
N ASN A 3 9.31 -9.07 24.03
CA ASN A 3 7.88 -9.00 24.35
C ASN A 3 7.17 -8.59 23.07
N THR A 4 6.19 -9.35 22.58
CA THR A 4 5.43 -8.99 21.37
C THR A 4 4.31 -8.03 21.72
N ALA A 5 4.13 -6.97 20.93
CA ALA A 5 3.00 -6.06 21.12
C ALA A 5 1.67 -6.75 20.78
N VAL A 6 0.61 -6.41 21.51
CA VAL A 6 -0.76 -6.85 21.20
C VAL A 6 -1.61 -5.62 20.96
N LEU A 7 -2.26 -5.52 19.80
CA LEU A 7 -3.11 -4.40 19.42
C LEU A 7 -4.59 -4.70 19.69
N ASP A 8 -5.37 -3.66 20.01
CA ASP A 8 -6.84 -3.72 20.01
C ASP A 8 -7.42 -3.50 18.61
N GLU A 9 -8.75 -3.45 18.50
CA GLU A 9 -9.47 -3.23 17.25
C GLU A 9 -9.21 -1.85 16.61
N ASN A 10 -8.70 -0.89 17.38
CA ASN A 10 -8.34 0.44 16.91
C ASN A 10 -6.85 0.54 16.51
N GLY A 11 -6.11 -0.58 16.58
CA GLY A 11 -4.68 -0.62 16.29
C GLY A 11 -3.80 -0.04 17.39
N ILE A 12 -4.30 0.06 18.63
CA ILE A 12 -3.58 0.60 19.78
C ILE A 12 -3.00 -0.53 20.63
N ALA A 13 -1.73 -0.42 21.02
CA ALA A 13 -1.09 -1.42 21.85
C ALA A 13 -1.72 -1.52 23.25
N THR A 14 -2.28 -2.69 23.56
CA THR A 14 -2.77 -3.10 24.89
C THR A 14 -1.71 -3.87 25.69
N VAL A 15 -0.69 -4.36 25.00
CA VAL A 15 0.55 -4.90 25.58
C VAL A 15 1.71 -4.25 24.84
N ALA A 16 2.64 -3.64 25.57
CA ALA A 16 3.82 -2.99 24.99
C ALA A 16 4.81 -4.04 24.45
N GLY A 17 5.45 -3.81 23.31
CA GLY A 17 6.38 -4.78 22.75
C GLY A 17 6.82 -4.48 21.34
N ASP A 18 7.61 -5.39 20.77
CA ASP A 18 8.03 -5.35 19.38
C ASP A 18 6.92 -5.91 18.46
N ILE A 19 6.75 -5.30 17.30
CA ILE A 19 5.86 -5.77 16.24
C ILE A 19 6.46 -5.45 14.87
N THR A 20 6.27 -6.34 13.89
CA THR A 20 6.56 -6.00 12.49
C THR A 20 5.43 -5.14 11.94
N VAL A 21 5.77 -3.96 11.44
CA VAL A 21 4.85 -3.09 10.70
C VAL A 21 5.22 -3.07 9.23
N TYR A 22 4.24 -2.76 8.40
CA TYR A 22 4.38 -2.69 6.95
C TYR A 22 4.03 -1.29 6.50
N HIS A 23 4.99 -0.62 5.89
CA HIS A 23 4.90 0.76 5.44
C HIS A 23 4.32 0.81 4.03
N TYR A 24 3.57 1.85 3.76
CA TYR A 24 3.03 2.15 2.44
C TYR A 24 3.19 3.63 2.13
N ASP A 25 3.26 3.94 0.85
CA ASP A 25 3.30 5.32 0.36
C ASP A 25 1.92 5.98 0.53
N GLU A 26 1.90 7.25 0.93
CA GLU A 26 0.64 7.91 1.30
C GLU A 26 -0.28 8.21 0.12
N GLU A 27 0.30 8.42 -1.07
CA GLU A 27 -0.42 8.83 -2.27
C GLU A 27 -0.87 7.62 -3.08
N THR A 28 0.06 6.73 -3.40
CA THR A 28 -0.17 5.52 -4.20
C THR A 28 -0.79 4.38 -3.40
N ARG A 29 -0.64 4.41 -2.06
CA ARG A 29 -0.92 3.30 -1.14
C ARG A 29 -0.02 2.08 -1.35
N GLU A 30 0.98 2.17 -2.21
CA GLU A 30 1.89 1.07 -2.57
C GLU A 30 2.71 0.64 -1.35
N TYR A 31 2.81 -0.68 -1.12
CA TYR A 31 3.71 -1.24 -0.11
C TYR A 31 5.16 -0.86 -0.42
N THR A 32 5.89 -0.35 0.57
CA THR A 32 7.28 0.10 0.38
C THR A 32 8.29 -0.79 1.11
N SER A 33 8.04 -1.11 2.37
CA SER A 33 9.00 -1.82 3.23
C SER A 33 8.35 -2.29 4.53
N SER A 34 9.09 -3.06 5.33
CA SER A 34 8.71 -3.42 6.68
C SER A 34 9.83 -3.13 7.67
N SER A 35 9.46 -2.83 8.91
CA SER A 35 10.38 -2.66 10.03
C SER A 35 9.83 -3.37 11.28
N VAL A 36 10.71 -3.62 12.24
CA VAL A 36 10.31 -4.01 13.60
C VAL A 36 10.28 -2.74 14.43
N GLU A 37 9.11 -2.40 14.98
CA GLU A 37 8.90 -1.24 15.82
C GLU A 37 8.56 -1.68 17.24
N TYR A 38 9.09 -0.94 18.22
CA TYR A 38 8.65 -1.08 19.61
C TYR A 38 7.46 -0.14 19.87
N LEU A 39 6.32 -0.69 20.25
CA LEU A 39 5.14 0.06 20.65
C LEU A 39 4.99 0.04 22.17
N ALA A 40 4.94 1.22 22.78
CA ALA A 40 4.58 1.37 24.18
C ALA A 40 3.07 1.15 24.39
N LEU A 41 2.65 0.85 25.62
CA LEU A 41 1.23 0.74 25.98
C LEU A 41 0.49 2.03 25.60
N GLY A 42 -0.61 1.91 24.86
CA GLY A 42 -1.41 3.04 24.39
C GLY A 42 -0.91 3.71 23.11
N VAL A 43 0.12 3.17 22.44
CA VAL A 43 0.67 3.70 21.18
C VAL A 43 0.25 2.84 19.99
N GLY A 44 -0.10 3.48 18.88
CA GLY A 44 -0.41 2.82 17.60
C GLY A 44 0.79 2.71 16.67
N THR A 45 0.60 2.12 15.50
CA THR A 45 1.64 2.01 14.47
C THR A 45 2.07 3.40 13.96
N PRO A 46 3.28 3.55 13.40
CA PRO A 46 3.68 4.78 12.72
C PRO A 46 2.67 5.19 11.63
N ALA A 47 2.71 6.46 11.25
CA ALA A 47 1.93 6.94 10.12
C ALA A 47 2.24 6.12 8.85
N HIS A 48 1.22 5.95 8.00
CA HIS A 48 1.33 5.21 6.74
C HIS A 48 1.92 3.79 6.92
N SER A 49 1.54 3.16 8.02
CA SER A 49 1.96 1.80 8.37
C SER A 49 0.78 0.99 8.91
N CYS A 50 0.85 -0.32 8.82
CA CYS A 50 -0.14 -1.24 9.41
C CYS A 50 0.52 -2.51 9.96
N ALA A 51 -0.21 -3.25 10.78
CA ALA A 51 0.28 -4.49 11.40
C ALA A 51 -0.03 -5.75 10.57
N ASP A 52 -0.98 -5.69 9.64
CA ASP A 52 -1.32 -6.78 8.74
C ASP A 52 -0.36 -6.84 7.56
N ALA A 53 0.20 -8.03 7.31
CA ALA A 53 1.19 -8.24 6.25
C ALA A 53 0.58 -8.12 4.85
N PRO A 54 1.32 -7.56 3.87
CA PRO A 54 0.90 -7.58 2.47
C PRO A 54 0.89 -9.02 1.92
N PRO A 55 0.05 -9.31 0.91
CA PRO A 55 0.12 -10.56 0.17
C PRO A 55 1.42 -10.67 -0.65
N GLU A 56 1.70 -11.87 -1.16
CA GLU A 56 2.80 -12.08 -2.09
C GLU A 56 2.61 -11.26 -3.38
N ALA A 57 3.73 -10.79 -3.93
CA ALA A 57 3.75 -10.07 -5.19
C ALA A 57 3.41 -11.01 -6.36
N ILE A 58 2.66 -10.48 -7.34
CA ILE A 58 2.29 -11.20 -8.56
C ILE A 58 2.70 -10.37 -9.79
N SER A 59 3.09 -11.05 -10.87
CA SER A 59 3.56 -10.37 -12.08
C SER A 59 2.47 -9.49 -12.71
N GLY A 60 2.82 -8.25 -13.06
CA GLY A 60 1.91 -7.27 -13.67
C GLY A 60 1.06 -6.47 -12.69
N TYR A 61 1.29 -6.64 -11.38
CA TYR A 61 0.59 -5.92 -10.33
C TYR A 61 1.56 -5.42 -9.26
N VAL A 62 1.13 -4.41 -8.53
CA VAL A 62 1.73 -3.98 -7.25
C VAL A 62 0.75 -4.21 -6.12
N VAL A 63 1.28 -4.28 -4.90
CA VAL A 63 0.47 -4.41 -3.70
C VAL A 63 0.23 -3.02 -3.11
N CYS A 64 -1.04 -2.63 -2.99
CA CYS A 64 -1.45 -1.38 -2.38
C CYS A 64 -2.35 -1.62 -1.17
N ARG A 65 -2.40 -0.70 -0.20
CA ARG A 65 -3.50 -0.67 0.78
C ARG A 65 -4.81 -0.44 0.05
N THR A 66 -5.91 -1.02 0.52
CA THR A 66 -7.26 -0.70 0.02
C THR A 66 -7.59 0.79 0.19
N ALA A 67 -8.57 1.31 -0.54
CA ALA A 67 -8.96 2.73 -0.44
C ALA A 67 -9.44 3.10 0.98
N THR A 68 -9.97 2.11 1.72
CA THR A 68 -10.38 2.22 3.13
C THR A 68 -9.25 1.94 4.12
N LEU A 69 -8.02 1.67 3.64
CA LEU A 69 -6.81 1.40 4.42
C LEU A 69 -6.94 0.26 5.44
N ASN A 70 -7.87 -0.67 5.23
CA ASN A 70 -8.19 -1.77 6.15
C ASN A 70 -7.75 -3.16 5.63
N GLY A 71 -6.98 -3.19 4.55
CA GLY A 71 -6.40 -4.39 3.98
C GLY A 71 -5.49 -4.07 2.81
N TRP A 72 -5.12 -5.11 2.08
CA TRP A 72 -4.26 -5.02 0.90
C TRP A 72 -4.99 -5.50 -0.35
N GLU A 73 -4.61 -4.97 -1.50
CA GLU A 73 -5.13 -5.33 -2.82
C GLU A 73 -4.01 -5.38 -3.86
N HIS A 74 -4.17 -6.22 -4.88
CA HIS A 74 -3.31 -6.20 -6.07
C HIS A 74 -3.88 -5.19 -7.07
N VAL A 75 -3.07 -4.19 -7.42
CA VAL A 75 -3.42 -3.12 -8.36
C VAL A 75 -2.60 -3.30 -9.63
N PRO A 76 -3.19 -3.25 -10.84
CA PRO A 76 -2.43 -3.36 -12.09
C PRO A 76 -1.28 -2.35 -12.15
N ASP A 77 -0.13 -2.77 -12.67
CA ASP A 77 1.03 -1.89 -12.84
C ASP A 77 1.35 -1.72 -14.32
N HIS A 78 0.79 -0.67 -14.91
CA HIS A 78 1.03 -0.25 -16.29
C HIS A 78 2.10 0.86 -16.38
N ARG A 79 2.83 1.15 -15.29
CA ARG A 79 3.78 2.26 -15.26
C ARG A 79 4.85 2.10 -16.35
N GLY A 80 5.17 3.21 -16.99
CA GLY A 80 6.11 3.25 -18.13
C GLY A 80 5.47 3.00 -19.49
N GLU A 81 4.23 2.51 -19.54
CA GLU A 81 3.47 2.43 -20.78
C GLU A 81 2.98 3.81 -21.24
N THR A 82 2.85 4.00 -22.57
CA THR A 82 2.22 5.18 -23.16
C THR A 82 0.90 4.78 -23.80
N VAL A 83 -0.19 5.38 -23.34
CA VAL A 83 -1.52 5.28 -23.96
C VAL A 83 -1.87 6.60 -24.65
N TYR A 84 -2.99 6.66 -25.36
CA TYR A 84 -3.40 7.84 -26.12
C TYR A 84 -4.81 8.25 -25.75
N SER A 85 -5.04 9.55 -25.57
CA SER A 85 -6.38 10.10 -25.34
C SER A 85 -7.28 9.84 -26.55
N THR A 86 -8.49 9.31 -26.31
CA THR A 86 -9.49 9.12 -27.37
C THR A 86 -10.15 10.43 -27.81
N GLU A 87 -9.95 11.52 -27.07
CA GLU A 87 -10.49 12.83 -27.40
C GLU A 87 -9.64 13.56 -28.47
N ASN A 88 -8.31 13.54 -28.31
CA ASN A 88 -7.40 14.34 -29.14
C ASN A 88 -6.17 13.60 -29.66
N GLY A 89 -5.99 12.32 -29.30
CA GLY A 89 -4.86 11.50 -29.72
C GLY A 89 -3.54 11.81 -29.02
N ASN A 90 -3.53 12.69 -28.00
CA ASN A 90 -2.30 13.03 -27.29
C ASN A 90 -1.79 11.84 -26.45
N PRO A 91 -0.46 11.62 -26.39
CA PRO A 91 0.12 10.57 -25.58
C PRO A 91 0.01 10.89 -24.09
N VAL A 92 -0.22 9.85 -23.29
CA VAL A 92 -0.30 9.88 -21.83
C VAL A 92 0.61 8.78 -21.29
N LEU A 93 1.65 9.18 -20.55
CA LEU A 93 2.54 8.26 -19.86
C LEU A 93 1.89 7.80 -18.55
N ILE A 94 1.80 6.49 -18.34
CA ILE A 94 1.33 5.94 -17.07
C ILE A 94 2.46 6.03 -16.03
N THR A 95 2.18 6.67 -14.90
CA THR A 95 3.15 6.92 -13.83
C THR A 95 2.68 6.44 -12.45
N GLN A 96 1.41 6.03 -12.35
CA GLN A 96 0.77 5.59 -11.11
C GLN A 96 0.27 4.15 -11.26
N PRO A 97 0.23 3.35 -10.19
CA PRO A 97 -0.50 2.09 -10.17
C PRO A 97 -1.98 2.28 -10.50
N GLY A 98 -2.57 1.32 -11.21
CA GLY A 98 -3.99 1.31 -11.55
C GLY A 98 -4.25 0.81 -12.96
N ASP A 99 -5.54 0.64 -13.26
CA ASP A 99 -6.00 0.48 -14.63
C ASP A 99 -5.66 1.70 -15.49
N TYR A 100 -5.71 1.55 -16.81
CA TYR A 100 -5.55 2.67 -17.72
C TYR A 100 -6.56 3.80 -17.42
N PRO A 101 -6.14 5.07 -17.53
CA PRO A 101 -7.04 6.21 -17.37
C PRO A 101 -8.25 6.09 -18.29
N ALA A 102 -9.40 6.57 -17.83
CA ALA A 102 -10.59 6.68 -18.66
C ALA A 102 -10.29 7.48 -19.94
N ASP A 103 -11.01 7.16 -21.01
CA ASP A 103 -10.88 7.82 -22.33
C ASP A 103 -9.47 7.72 -22.92
N THR A 104 -8.81 6.58 -22.70
CA THR A 104 -7.54 6.23 -23.34
C THR A 104 -7.59 4.90 -24.08
N THR A 105 -6.71 4.75 -25.07
CA THR A 105 -6.50 3.53 -25.85
C THR A 105 -5.00 3.22 -25.96
N THR A 106 -4.65 1.95 -26.04
CA THR A 106 -3.28 1.49 -26.27
C THR A 106 -2.87 1.53 -27.76
N LYS A 107 -3.80 1.89 -28.65
CA LYS A 107 -3.64 1.93 -30.12
C LYS A 107 -4.44 3.05 -30.76
#